data_AF-I4WVI6-F1
#
_entry.id   AF-I4WVI6-F1
#
_cell.length_a   1.000
_cell.length_b   1.000
_cell.length_c   1.000
_cell.angle_alpha   90.00
_cell.angle_beta   90.00
_cell.angle_gamma   90.00
#
_symmetry.space_group_name_H-M   'P 1'
#
loop_
_entity.id
_entity.type
_entity.pdbx_description
1 polymer ?
#
loop_
_entity_poly.entity_id
_entity_poly.type
_entity_poly.pdbx_seq_one_letter_code
_entity_poly.pdbx_strand_id
1 'polypeptide(L)'
;MSVFGDAVCLFLVAVSELAVRALLILLKPVSKDEFSSTVLAILYGGYENLDAALKLRRLTTGASEGEEVSMFPELNRFEQLVREVMLAPLDSLPAALLARDFSFCELLSDKKISEFQIKIASDSRFSFKFVLLAAEYLQRAARLPTEFGTCYTDRSLSLLSLLPR
;
A
#
# COMPACT_ATOMS: atom_id res chain seq x y z
N MET A 1 -10.72 14.34 -3.87
CA MET A 1 -9.61 14.02 -2.94
C MET A 1 -10.06 13.19 -1.75
N SER A 2 -11.16 13.54 -1.07
CA SER A 2 -11.71 12.74 0.05
C SER A 2 -11.94 11.26 -0.30
N VAL A 3 -12.60 10.96 -1.42
CA VAL A 3 -12.85 9.57 -1.86
C VAL A 3 -11.56 8.80 -2.11
N PHE A 4 -10.55 9.43 -2.73
CA PHE A 4 -9.25 8.79 -2.94
C PHE A 4 -8.57 8.49 -1.61
N GLY A 5 -8.66 9.41 -0.66
CA GLY A 5 -8.12 9.22 0.67
C GLY A 5 -8.81 8.15 1.50
N ASP A 6 -10.12 8.00 1.32
CA ASP A 6 -10.86 6.85 1.86
C ASP A 6 -10.36 5.54 1.26
N ALA A 7 -10.08 5.53 -0.05
CA ALA A 7 -9.46 4.38 -0.70
C ALA A 7 -8.05 4.10 -0.17
N VAL A 8 -7.20 5.12 0.05
CA VAL A 8 -5.87 4.96 0.67
C VAL A 8 -5.98 4.37 2.08
N CYS A 9 -6.90 4.88 2.90
CA CYS A 9 -7.14 4.37 4.25
C CYS A 9 -7.56 2.90 4.24
N LEU A 10 -8.61 2.56 3.48
CA LEU A 10 -9.10 1.18 3.37
C LEU A 10 -8.05 0.23 2.79
N PHE A 11 -7.29 0.71 1.82
CA PHE A 11 -6.19 -0.04 1.24
C PHE A 11 -5.08 -0.30 2.25
N LEU A 12 -4.70 0.67 3.08
CA LEU A 12 -3.71 0.47 4.15
C LEU A 12 -4.21 -0.52 5.21
N VAL A 13 -5.50 -0.52 5.55
CA VAL A 13 -6.09 -1.55 6.42
C VAL A 13 -5.96 -2.94 5.80
N ALA A 14 -6.32 -3.09 4.52
CA ALA A 14 -6.20 -4.37 3.81
C ALA A 14 -4.75 -4.84 3.68
N VAL A 15 -3.81 -3.92 3.39
CA VAL A 15 -2.38 -4.22 3.32
C VAL A 15 -1.82 -4.59 4.69
N SER A 16 -2.28 -3.94 5.76
CA SER A 16 -1.91 -4.28 7.13
C SER A 16 -2.27 -5.74 7.44
N GLU A 17 -3.51 -6.14 7.15
CA GLU A 17 -3.96 -7.52 7.35
C GLU A 17 -3.15 -8.51 6.49
N LEU A 18 -2.95 -8.17 5.21
CA LEU A 18 -2.16 -8.99 4.28
C LEU A 18 -0.72 -9.16 4.78
N ALA A 19 -0.07 -8.08 5.20
CA ALA A 19 1.31 -8.08 5.67
C ALA A 19 1.46 -8.90 6.96
N VAL A 20 0.49 -8.83 7.88
CA VAL A 20 0.49 -9.68 9.08
C VAL A 20 0.36 -11.15 8.70
N ARG A 21 -0.55 -11.51 7.79
CA ARG A 21 -0.66 -12.89 7.29
C ARG A 21 0.63 -13.37 6.61
N ALA A 22 1.22 -12.52 5.76
CA ALA A 22 2.47 -12.81 5.07
C ALA A 22 3.64 -12.97 6.05
N LEU A 23 3.71 -12.15 7.11
CA LEU A 23 4.72 -12.25 8.16
C LEU A 23 4.66 -13.59 8.89
N LEU A 24 3.45 -14.06 9.21
CA LEU A 24 3.25 -15.34 9.88
C LEU A 24 3.63 -16.54 9.01
N ILE A 25 3.43 -16.44 7.69
CA ILE A 25 3.75 -17.52 6.74
C ILE A 25 5.24 -17.53 6.40
N LEU A 26 5.79 -16.36 6.07
CA LEU A 26 7.14 -16.28 5.53
C LEU A 26 8.19 -16.35 6.61
N LEU A 27 7.97 -15.78 7.81
CA LEU A 27 8.91 -15.56 8.92
C LEU A 27 10.26 -14.90 8.52
N LYS A 28 10.94 -15.43 7.52
CA LYS A 28 11.96 -14.83 6.68
C LYS A 28 11.88 -15.43 5.24
N PRO A 29 11.50 -14.65 4.20
CA PRO A 29 11.47 -15.16 2.83
C PRO A 29 12.89 -15.50 2.34
N VAL A 30 13.06 -16.65 1.68
CA VAL A 30 14.36 -17.15 1.17
C VAL A 30 14.71 -16.51 -0.18
N SER A 31 13.70 -16.13 -0.98
CA SER A 31 13.92 -15.45 -2.27
C SER A 31 12.85 -14.41 -2.62
N LYS A 32 13.14 -13.57 -3.64
CA LYS A 32 12.19 -12.58 -4.18
C LYS A 32 10.95 -13.26 -4.77
N ASP A 33 11.14 -14.37 -5.48
CA ASP A 33 10.07 -15.07 -6.20
C ASP A 33 9.15 -15.82 -5.23
N GLU A 34 9.71 -16.38 -4.16
CA GLU A 34 8.94 -16.96 -3.07
C GLU A 34 8.06 -15.90 -2.38
N PHE A 35 8.60 -14.71 -2.14
CA PHE A 35 7.80 -13.60 -1.60
C PHE A 35 6.65 -13.21 -2.53
N SER A 36 6.95 -13.00 -3.82
CA SER A 36 5.95 -12.60 -4.83
C SER A 36 4.82 -13.62 -4.93
N SER A 37 5.18 -14.90 -5.11
CA SER A 37 4.22 -15.99 -5.23
C SER A 37 3.38 -16.17 -3.96
N THR A 38 3.97 -16.02 -2.77
CA THR A 38 3.24 -16.11 -1.49
C THR A 38 2.26 -14.95 -1.31
N VAL A 39 2.68 -13.71 -1.56
CA VAL A 39 1.81 -12.53 -1.45
C VAL A 39 0.62 -12.65 -2.41
N LEU A 40 0.88 -13.06 -3.66
CA LEU A 40 -0.18 -13.30 -4.63
C LEU A 40 -1.07 -14.47 -4.22
N ALA A 41 -0.51 -15.57 -3.72
CA ALA A 41 -1.32 -16.69 -3.24
C ALA A 41 -2.25 -16.27 -2.10
N ILE A 42 -1.80 -15.44 -1.14
CA ILE A 42 -2.67 -14.93 -0.07
C ILE A 42 -3.80 -14.07 -0.65
N LEU A 43 -3.51 -13.19 -1.62
CA LEU A 43 -4.51 -12.32 -2.27
C LEU A 43 -5.58 -13.12 -3.02
N TYR A 44 -5.19 -14.19 -3.71
CA TYR A 44 -6.10 -15.04 -4.48
C TYR A 44 -6.72 -16.17 -3.64
N GLY A 45 -6.40 -16.27 -2.34
CA GLY A 45 -6.96 -17.28 -1.44
C GLY A 45 -6.35 -18.68 -1.59
N GLY A 46 -5.11 -18.77 -2.08
CA GLY A 46 -4.33 -19.99 -2.21
C GLY A 46 -3.61 -20.09 -3.56
N TYR A 47 -2.62 -20.98 -3.63
CA TYR A 47 -1.88 -21.27 -4.86
C TYR A 47 -2.79 -21.84 -5.97
N GLU A 48 -3.76 -22.67 -5.62
CA GLU A 48 -4.70 -23.25 -6.59
C GLU A 48 -5.54 -22.18 -7.29
N ASN A 49 -6.05 -21.21 -6.52
CA ASN A 49 -6.82 -20.08 -7.05
C ASN A 49 -5.93 -19.13 -7.87
N LEU A 50 -4.67 -18.95 -7.46
CA LEU A 50 -3.69 -18.18 -8.21
C LEU A 50 -3.43 -18.79 -9.59
N ASP A 51 -3.21 -20.11 -9.65
CA ASP A 51 -3.00 -20.85 -10.89
C ASP A 51 -4.24 -20.80 -11.79
N ALA A 52 -5.44 -20.91 -11.22
CA ALA A 52 -6.69 -20.76 -11.95
C ALA A 52 -6.81 -19.35 -12.56
N ALA A 53 -6.50 -18.30 -11.79
CA ALA A 53 -6.51 -16.92 -12.27
C ALA A 53 -5.49 -16.68 -13.39
N LEU A 54 -4.28 -17.25 -13.27
CA LEU A 54 -3.25 -17.19 -14.32
C LEU A 54 -3.72 -17.85 -15.62
N LYS A 55 -4.32 -19.04 -15.53
CA LYS A 55 -4.87 -19.76 -16.68
C LYS A 55 -5.97 -18.96 -17.37
N LEU A 56 -6.93 -18.43 -16.59
CA LEU A 56 -7.99 -17.57 -17.12
C LEU A 56 -7.42 -16.34 -17.81
N ARG A 57 -6.43 -15.67 -17.20
CA ARG A 57 -5.85 -14.47 -17.78
C ARG A 57 -5.12 -14.75 -19.09
N ARG A 58 -4.34 -15.83 -19.17
CA ARG A 58 -3.70 -16.27 -20.42
C ARG A 58 -4.71 -16.49 -21.55
N LEU A 59 -5.84 -17.13 -21.24
CA LEU A 59 -6.92 -17.34 -22.21
C LEU A 59 -7.50 -16.00 -22.70
N THR A 60 -7.70 -15.04 -21.80
CA THR A 60 -8.26 -13.72 -22.17
C THR A 60 -7.29 -12.84 -22.94
N THR A 61 -5.98 -12.95 -22.68
CA THR A 61 -4.95 -12.14 -23.35
C THR A 61 -4.40 -12.78 -24.62
N GLY A 62 -4.74 -14.05 -24.89
CA GLY A 62 -4.17 -14.82 -25.99
C GLY A 62 -2.66 -15.08 -25.82
N ALA A 63 -2.15 -14.99 -24.59
CA ALA A 63 -0.74 -15.15 -24.30
C ALA A 63 -0.32 -16.62 -24.45
N SER A 64 0.83 -16.85 -25.08
CA SER A 64 1.35 -18.20 -25.32
C SER A 64 1.92 -18.82 -24.04
N GLU A 65 2.06 -20.15 -24.02
CA GLU A 65 2.77 -20.83 -22.92
C GLU A 65 4.20 -20.30 -22.80
N GLY A 66 4.55 -19.78 -21.62
CA GLY A 66 5.86 -19.18 -21.34
C GLY A 66 5.91 -17.65 -21.35
N GLU A 67 4.85 -16.96 -21.81
CA GLU A 67 4.78 -15.51 -21.69
C GLU A 67 4.40 -15.08 -20.26
N GLU A 68 5.13 -14.07 -19.74
CA GLU A 68 4.80 -13.44 -18.47
C GLU A 68 3.48 -12.67 -18.58
N VAL A 69 2.47 -13.17 -17.89
CA VAL A 69 1.18 -12.48 -17.76
C VAL A 69 1.18 -11.74 -16.43
N SER A 70 1.42 -10.43 -16.47
CA SER A 70 1.24 -9.58 -15.30
C SER A 70 -0.21 -9.67 -14.83
N MET A 71 -0.46 -10.17 -13.62
CA MET A 71 -1.82 -10.33 -13.05
C MET A 71 -2.29 -9.13 -12.23
N PHE A 72 -1.37 -8.33 -11.74
CA PHE A 72 -1.65 -7.31 -10.76
C PHE A 72 -1.05 -5.97 -11.20
N PRO A 73 -1.82 -4.87 -11.18
CA PRO A 73 -1.29 -3.57 -11.57
C PRO A 73 -0.15 -3.18 -10.63
N GLU A 74 0.95 -2.66 -11.19
CA GLU A 74 2.08 -2.14 -10.40
C GLU A 74 2.63 -3.13 -9.34
N LEU A 75 2.68 -4.44 -9.66
CA LEU A 75 3.03 -5.51 -8.70
C LEU A 75 4.30 -5.23 -7.89
N ASN A 76 5.38 -4.76 -8.52
CA ASN A 76 6.63 -4.46 -7.81
C ASN A 76 6.45 -3.39 -6.70
N ARG A 77 5.59 -2.39 -6.92
CA ARG A 77 5.30 -1.34 -5.93
C ARG A 77 4.41 -1.84 -4.82
N PHE A 78 3.43 -2.66 -5.19
CA PHE A 78 2.59 -3.34 -4.23
C PHE A 78 3.44 -4.21 -3.28
N GLU A 79 4.30 -5.05 -3.85
CA GLU A 79 5.22 -5.89 -3.07
C GLU A 79 6.16 -5.08 -2.19
N GLN A 80 6.70 -3.97 -2.71
CA GLN A 80 7.52 -3.06 -1.92
C GLN A 80 6.75 -2.55 -0.70
N LEU A 81 5.52 -2.08 -0.88
CA LEU A 81 4.68 -1.62 0.23
C LEU A 81 4.43 -2.74 1.24
N VAL A 82 4.07 -3.96 0.78
CA VAL A 82 3.84 -5.10 1.69
C VAL A 82 5.11 -5.43 2.48
N ARG A 83 6.29 -5.45 1.85
CA ARG A 83 7.57 -5.68 2.56
C ARG A 83 7.84 -4.61 3.62
N GLU A 84 7.65 -3.36 3.26
CA GLU A 84 7.87 -2.23 4.17
C GLU A 84 6.93 -2.30 5.38
N VAL A 85 5.67 -2.67 5.16
CA VAL A 85 4.70 -2.90 6.25
C VAL A 85 5.08 -4.11 7.09
N MET A 86 5.57 -5.20 6.49
CA MET A 86 6.07 -6.36 7.24
C MET A 86 7.27 -6.03 8.13
N LEU A 87 8.10 -5.05 7.78
CA LEU A 87 9.25 -4.62 8.59
C LEU A 87 8.83 -3.79 9.81
N ALA A 88 7.72 -3.06 9.75
CA ALA A 88 7.18 -2.30 10.87
C ALA A 88 5.64 -2.44 10.94
N PRO A 89 5.11 -3.63 11.27
CA PRO A 89 3.68 -3.92 11.19
C PRO A 89 2.85 -3.10 12.19
N LEU A 90 3.43 -2.70 13.32
CA LEU A 90 2.78 -1.87 14.33
C LEU A 90 2.44 -0.46 13.81
N ASP A 91 3.15 0.03 12.80
CA ASP A 91 2.97 1.37 12.24
C ASP A 91 1.91 1.41 11.12
N SER A 92 1.36 0.24 10.74
CA SER A 92 0.44 0.08 9.61
C SER A 92 -0.97 0.64 9.85
N LEU A 93 -1.58 0.35 11.01
CA LEU A 93 -2.88 0.92 11.38
C LEU A 93 -2.79 2.44 11.67
N PRO A 94 -1.76 2.94 12.36
CA PRO A 94 -1.49 4.38 12.44
C PRO A 94 -1.40 5.05 11.06
N ALA A 95 -0.79 4.40 10.05
CA ALA A 95 -0.76 4.92 8.69
C ALA A 95 -2.17 5.07 8.08
N ALA A 96 -3.06 4.10 8.29
CA ALA A 96 -4.44 4.20 7.79
C ALA A 96 -5.19 5.39 8.43
N LEU A 97 -5.03 5.59 9.73
CA LEU A 97 -5.60 6.75 10.45
C LEU A 97 -5.02 8.07 9.92
N LEU A 98 -3.70 8.12 9.71
CA LEU A 98 -3.02 9.29 9.17
C LEU A 98 -3.51 9.65 7.76
N ALA A 99 -3.66 8.65 6.87
CA ALA A 99 -4.22 8.84 5.55
C ALA A 99 -5.65 9.41 5.60
N ARG A 100 -6.49 8.88 6.51
CA ARG A 100 -7.85 9.38 6.70
C ARG A 100 -7.85 10.84 7.18
N ASP A 101 -6.97 11.20 8.11
CA ASP A 101 -6.88 12.57 8.61
C ASP A 101 -6.43 13.55 7.52
N PHE A 102 -5.44 13.19 6.70
CA PHE A 102 -5.06 13.98 5.52
C PHE A 102 -6.25 14.23 4.58
N SER A 103 -7.07 13.20 4.37
CA SER A 103 -8.27 13.27 3.53
C SER A 103 -9.31 14.26 4.07
N PHE A 104 -9.49 14.28 5.39
CA PHE A 104 -10.40 15.21 6.06
C PHE A 104 -9.87 16.65 6.03
N CYS A 105 -8.58 16.86 6.27
CA CYS A 105 -7.96 18.18 6.15
C CYS A 105 -8.14 18.77 4.74
N GLU A 106 -7.97 17.97 3.70
CA GLU A 106 -8.24 18.40 2.32
C GLU A 106 -9.72 18.75 2.09
N LEU A 107 -10.66 17.98 2.65
CA LEU A 107 -12.09 18.27 2.54
C LEU A 107 -12.46 19.62 3.20
N LEU A 108 -11.84 19.92 4.34
CA LEU A 108 -12.03 21.16 5.09
C LEU A 108 -11.21 22.33 4.52
N SER A 109 -10.43 22.11 3.46
CA SER A 109 -9.46 23.07 2.94
C SER A 109 -8.45 23.58 3.98
N ASP A 110 -8.23 22.80 5.04
CA ASP A 110 -7.25 23.11 6.07
C ASP A 110 -5.89 22.53 5.69
N LYS A 111 -4.96 23.42 5.32
CA LYS A 111 -3.60 23.04 4.92
C LYS A 111 -2.62 22.90 6.07
N LYS A 112 -3.05 23.17 7.31
CA LYS A 112 -2.18 23.03 8.47
C LYS A 112 -2.03 21.56 8.84
N ILE A 113 -0.85 21.23 9.35
CA ILE A 113 -0.61 19.94 9.99
C ILE A 113 -1.28 19.99 11.37
N SER A 114 -2.11 19.00 11.68
CA SER A 114 -2.83 18.92 12.96
C SER A 114 -1.94 18.35 14.07
N GLU A 115 -2.23 18.69 15.33
CA GLU A 115 -1.56 18.06 16.48
C GLU A 115 -1.75 16.54 16.49
N PHE A 116 -2.89 16.06 15.98
CA PHE A 116 -3.18 14.64 15.84
C PHE A 116 -2.24 13.95 14.82
N GLN A 117 -1.98 14.58 13.68
CA GLN A 117 -1.02 14.08 12.68
C GLN A 117 0.40 14.01 13.25
N ILE A 118 0.82 15.06 13.98
CA ILE A 118 2.12 15.10 14.66
C ILE A 118 2.22 13.95 15.66
N LYS A 119 1.18 13.74 16.48
CA LYS A 119 1.15 12.66 17.47
C LYS A 119 1.23 11.27 16.82
N ILE A 120 0.47 11.01 15.76
CA ILE A 120 0.57 9.72 15.05
C ILE A 120 1.99 9.50 14.54
N ALA A 121 2.58 10.50 13.89
CA ALA A 121 3.89 10.33 13.29
C ALA A 121 5.04 10.31 14.33
N SER A 122 4.86 10.89 15.52
CA SER A 122 5.79 10.72 16.64
C SER A 122 5.70 9.33 17.26
N ASP A 123 4.48 8.80 17.40
CA ASP A 123 4.22 7.49 18.02
C ASP A 123 4.52 6.34 17.04
N SER A 124 4.47 6.59 15.73
CA SER A 124 4.65 5.59 14.67
C SER A 124 5.51 6.15 13.53
N ARG A 125 6.81 5.88 13.61
CA ARG A 125 7.87 6.49 12.79
C ARG A 125 7.76 6.18 11.29
N PHE A 126 7.10 5.10 10.91
CA PHE A 126 6.95 4.70 9.51
C PHE A 126 5.54 4.97 8.94
N SER A 127 4.62 5.48 9.76
CA SER A 127 3.22 5.71 9.35
C SER A 127 3.12 6.59 8.10
N PHE A 128 3.81 7.74 8.07
CA PHE A 128 3.82 8.63 6.91
C PHE A 128 4.45 7.99 5.67
N LYS A 129 5.49 7.15 5.82
CA LYS A 129 6.11 6.41 4.71
C LYS A 129 5.11 5.45 4.07
N PHE A 130 4.32 4.75 4.87
CA PHE A 130 3.31 3.83 4.36
C PHE A 130 2.18 4.57 3.65
N VAL A 131 1.75 5.72 4.17
CA VAL A 131 0.80 6.60 3.48
C VAL A 131 1.30 7.02 2.11
N LEU A 132 2.57 7.44 2.01
CA LEU A 132 3.21 7.81 0.73
C LEU A 132 3.19 6.65 -0.27
N LEU A 133 3.68 5.48 0.14
CA LEU A 133 3.77 4.30 -0.71
C LEU A 133 2.38 3.81 -1.17
N ALA A 134 1.39 3.85 -0.28
CA ALA A 134 0.01 3.47 -0.59
C ALA A 134 -0.66 4.45 -1.56
N ALA A 135 -0.51 5.75 -1.35
CA ALA A 135 -1.04 6.77 -2.24
C ALA A 135 -0.39 6.69 -3.63
N GLU A 136 0.95 6.53 -3.71
CA GLU A 136 1.65 6.38 -4.99
C GLU A 136 1.21 5.10 -5.72
N TYR A 137 1.09 3.98 -5.00
CA TYR A 137 0.62 2.73 -5.58
C TYR A 137 -0.79 2.88 -6.16
N LEU A 138 -1.76 3.38 -5.38
CA LEU A 138 -3.14 3.50 -5.85
C LEU A 138 -3.27 4.48 -7.01
N GLN A 139 -2.55 5.62 -6.97
CA GLN A 139 -2.54 6.59 -8.06
C GLN A 139 -2.08 5.94 -9.37
N ARG A 140 -1.00 5.16 -9.35
CA ARG A 140 -0.49 4.48 -10.55
C ARG A 140 -1.36 3.30 -10.98
N ALA A 141 -1.74 2.44 -10.04
CA ALA A 141 -2.51 1.23 -10.30
C ALA A 141 -3.89 1.55 -10.91
N ALA A 142 -4.53 2.63 -10.44
CA ALA A 142 -5.80 3.12 -10.97
C ALA A 142 -5.64 4.13 -12.13
N ARG A 143 -4.40 4.42 -12.56
CA ARG A 143 -4.07 5.40 -13.63
C ARG A 143 -4.71 6.78 -13.40
N LEU A 144 -4.70 7.22 -12.15
CA LEU A 144 -5.23 8.52 -11.77
C LEU A 144 -4.22 9.65 -12.09
N PRO A 145 -4.69 10.90 -12.23
CA PRO A 145 -3.82 12.06 -12.34
C PRO A 145 -2.81 12.17 -11.18
N THR A 146 -1.62 12.73 -11.44
CA THR A 146 -0.51 12.75 -10.47
C THR A 146 -0.82 13.55 -9.21
N GLU A 147 -1.73 14.52 -9.31
CA GLU A 147 -2.16 15.39 -8.20
C GLU A 147 -2.73 14.59 -7.03
N PHE A 148 -3.33 13.42 -7.31
CA PHE A 148 -3.84 12.51 -6.28
C PHE A 148 -2.72 11.99 -5.38
N GLY A 149 -1.55 11.68 -5.94
CA GLY A 149 -0.37 11.28 -5.17
C GLY A 149 0.35 12.47 -4.53
N THR A 150 0.54 13.56 -5.29
CA THR A 150 1.31 14.73 -4.84
C THR A 150 0.78 15.35 -3.56
N CYS A 151 -0.55 15.39 -3.37
CA CYS A 151 -1.15 15.89 -2.14
C CYS A 151 -0.66 15.13 -0.88
N TYR A 152 -0.56 13.80 -0.96
CA TYR A 152 -0.06 12.97 0.14
C TYR A 152 1.45 13.13 0.31
N THR A 153 2.18 13.32 -0.80
CA THR A 153 3.60 13.63 -0.79
C THR A 153 3.91 14.90 -0.02
N ASP A 154 3.27 16.01 -0.41
CA ASP A 154 3.52 17.32 0.19
C ASP A 154 3.16 17.34 1.68
N ARG A 155 2.05 16.70 2.05
CA ARG A 155 1.62 16.57 3.45
C ARG A 155 2.59 15.74 4.29
N SER A 156 3.04 14.59 3.77
CA SER A 156 3.96 13.72 4.51
C SER A 156 5.34 14.34 4.67
N LEU A 157 5.83 15.07 3.66
CA LEU A 157 7.10 15.81 3.73
C LEU A 157 7.00 16.98 4.72
N SER A 158 5.88 17.71 4.70
CA SER A 158 5.61 18.77 5.68
C SER A 158 5.59 18.22 7.10
N LEU A 159 4.92 17.09 7.32
CA LEU A 159 4.87 16.41 8.61
C LEU A 159 6.26 15.95 9.06
N LEU A 160 7.06 15.36 8.17
CA LEU A 160 8.43 14.93 8.46
C LEU A 160 9.31 16.09 8.95
N SER A 161 9.14 17.29 8.37
CA SER A 161 9.90 18.49 8.77
C SER A 161 9.62 18.96 10.20
N LEU A 162 8.49 18.54 10.78
CA LEU A 162 8.03 18.94 12.11
C LEU A 162 8.40 17.93 13.20
N LEU A 163 8.84 16.73 12.82
CA LEU A 163 9.20 15.68 13.77
C LEU A 163 10.61 15.91 14.34
N PRO A 164 10.81 15.68 15.65
CA PRO A 164 12.15 15.71 16.24
C PRO A 164 13.02 14.62 15.60
N ARG A 165 14.29 14.96 15.31
CA ARG A 165 15.29 14.02 14.78
C ARG A 165 15.74 13.00 15.82
#